data_AF-A0A7S0WIF5-F1
#
_entry.id   AF-A0A7S0WIF5-F1
#
_cell.length_a   1.000
_cell.length_b   1.000
_cell.length_c   1.000
_cell.angle_alpha   90.00
_cell.angle_beta   90.00
_cell.angle_gamma   90.00
#
_symmetry.space_group_name_H-M   'P 1'
#
loop_
_entity.id
_entity.type
_entity.pdbx_description
1 polymer ?
#
loop_
_entity_poly.entity_id
_entity_poly.type
_entity_poly.pdbx_seq_one_letter_code
_entity_poly.pdbx_strand_id
1 'polypeptide(L)'
;QLWWGHRIPAYYCIFEGEELAIPKGEDMERWVVAKSLEEAQAEGSAKYPDRKVTVIQDEDVLDTWFSSGLFPFSTLGWPEQTADLKAFYPNSLLETGHDILFFWVARMVMMGMKLMGEVPFSDVFLHAMVRDAHGRKMSKSLGNVIDPIDVIQGITLDQLQQRLEQGNLDPKEVQKAKDGQKRDFPQGIPECGTDALRFALCAYTSQGRDINLNV
;
A
#
# COMPACT_ATOMS: atom_id res chain seq x y z
N GLN A 1 15.67 -7.74 -3.34
CA GLN A 1 15.01 -6.92 -4.36
C GLN A 1 13.60 -7.46 -4.57
N LEU A 2 12.61 -6.58 -4.72
CA LEU A 2 11.22 -6.95 -4.90
C LEU A 2 10.91 -7.06 -6.40
N TRP A 3 10.02 -7.97 -6.79
CA TRP A 3 9.55 -8.09 -8.18
C TRP A 3 8.18 -7.43 -8.40
N TRP A 4 7.78 -6.56 -7.46
CA TRP A 4 6.52 -5.84 -7.47
C TRP A 4 6.77 -4.37 -7.12
N GLY A 5 6.24 -3.47 -7.93
CA GLY A 5 6.44 -2.03 -7.79
C GLY A 5 6.66 -1.35 -9.13
N HIS A 6 6.93 -0.06 -9.11
CA HIS A 6 7.26 0.70 -10.31
C HIS A 6 8.76 0.66 -10.52
N ARG A 7 9.23 0.13 -11.66
CA ARG A 7 10.66 0.10 -11.99
C ARG A 7 11.22 1.51 -11.97
N ILE A 8 12.37 1.70 -11.33
CA ILE A 8 12.97 3.03 -11.17
C ILE A 8 13.35 3.56 -12.58
N PRO A 9 13.02 4.82 -12.93
CA PRO A 9 13.39 5.42 -14.20
C PRO A 9 14.86 5.88 -14.23
N ALA A 10 15.76 5.10 -13.62
CA ALA A 10 17.19 5.35 -13.56
C ALA A 10 17.91 4.40 -14.51
N TYR A 11 18.87 4.94 -15.25
CA TYR A 11 19.62 4.22 -16.27
C TYR A 11 21.12 4.44 -16.07
N TYR A 12 21.89 3.37 -16.11
CA TYR A 12 23.33 3.41 -15.96
C TYR A 12 24.01 3.44 -17.34
N CYS A 13 24.93 4.38 -17.53
CA CYS A 13 25.71 4.51 -18.75
C CYS A 13 26.87 3.49 -18.79
N ILE A 14 26.83 2.60 -19.78
CA ILE A 14 27.87 1.61 -20.10
C ILE A 14 28.68 2.12 -21.29
N PHE A 15 30.00 2.14 -21.17
CA PHE A 15 30.87 2.55 -22.27
C PHE A 15 31.19 1.38 -23.20
N GLU A 16 31.48 1.70 -24.47
CA GLU A 16 31.92 0.69 -25.43
C GLU A 16 33.14 -0.10 -24.92
N GLY A 17 33.03 -1.43 -24.96
CA GLY A 17 34.04 -2.36 -24.44
C GLY A 17 33.83 -2.80 -22.99
N GLU A 18 32.90 -2.20 -22.26
CA GLU A 18 32.46 -2.68 -20.94
C GLU A 18 31.39 -3.78 -21.08
N GLU A 19 31.22 -4.57 -20.02
CA GLU A 19 30.13 -5.55 -19.93
C GLU A 19 28.78 -4.83 -19.83
N LEU A 20 27.75 -5.34 -20.52
CA LEU A 20 26.40 -4.75 -20.51
C LEU A 20 25.64 -5.12 -19.23
N ALA A 21 26.19 -4.73 -18.09
CA ALA A 21 25.64 -4.97 -16.76
C ALA A 21 26.07 -3.86 -15.80
N ILE A 22 25.26 -3.60 -14.76
CA ILE A 22 25.62 -2.62 -13.72
C ILE A 22 26.72 -3.24 -12.85
N PRO A 23 27.92 -2.63 -12.77
CA PRO A 23 29.03 -3.22 -12.05
C PRO A 23 28.86 -3.11 -10.53
N LYS A 24 29.42 -4.07 -9.78
CA LYS A 24 29.53 -3.96 -8.31
C LYS A 24 30.53 -2.86 -7.97
N GLY A 25 30.05 -1.75 -7.41
CA GLY A 25 30.85 -0.53 -7.22
C GLY A 25 30.61 0.50 -8.32
N GLU A 26 29.35 0.62 -8.73
CA GLU A 26 28.86 1.60 -9.68
C GLU A 26 29.33 3.03 -9.38
N ASP A 27 29.62 3.75 -10.46
CA ASP A 27 29.97 5.16 -10.40
C ASP A 27 28.69 5.99 -10.44
N MET A 28 28.41 6.71 -9.34
CA MET A 28 27.19 7.51 -9.21
C MET A 28 27.05 8.56 -10.32
N GLU A 29 28.17 9.01 -10.89
CA GLU A 29 28.18 9.98 -11.99
C GLU A 29 27.69 9.39 -13.31
N ARG A 30 27.64 8.06 -13.48
CA ARG A 30 27.19 7.42 -14.73
C ARG A 30 25.69 7.18 -14.81
N TRP A 31 24.96 7.48 -13.74
CA TRP A 31 23.50 7.41 -13.75
C TRP A 31 22.88 8.61 -14.47
N VAL A 32 21.78 8.35 -15.17
CA VAL A 32 20.85 9.33 -15.76
C VAL A 32 19.43 8.94 -15.40
N VAL A 33 18.51 9.90 -15.31
CA VAL A 33 17.10 9.67 -14.94
C VAL A 33 16.22 10.21 -16.05
N ALA A 34 15.45 9.33 -16.70
CA ALA A 34 14.66 9.70 -17.87
C ALA A 34 13.35 8.91 -17.94
N LYS A 35 12.35 9.40 -18.69
CA LYS A 35 11.03 8.75 -18.75
C LYS A 35 10.99 7.56 -19.71
N SER A 36 11.95 7.48 -20.63
CA SER A 36 12.06 6.38 -21.59
C SER A 36 13.52 6.00 -21.85
N LEU A 37 13.71 4.84 -22.47
CA LEU A 37 15.04 4.37 -22.89
C LEU A 37 15.64 5.30 -23.94
N GLU A 38 14.84 5.84 -24.86
CA GLU A 38 15.32 6.78 -25.88
C GLU A 38 15.82 8.09 -25.25
N GLU A 39 15.07 8.65 -24.30
CA GLU A 39 15.47 9.84 -23.55
C GLU A 39 16.76 9.58 -22.75
N ALA A 40 16.83 8.44 -22.04
CA ALA A 40 18.01 8.05 -21.28
C ALA A 40 19.25 7.90 -22.18
N GLN A 41 19.08 7.29 -23.36
CA GLN A 41 20.18 7.09 -24.31
C GLN A 41 20.69 8.43 -24.88
N ALA A 42 19.78 9.36 -25.17
CA ALA A 42 20.13 10.71 -25.61
C ALA A 42 20.87 11.48 -24.52
N GLU A 43 20.39 11.44 -23.27
CA GLU A 43 21.03 12.08 -22.12
C GLU A 43 22.42 11.49 -21.82
N GLY A 44 22.55 10.16 -21.82
CA GLY A 44 23.82 9.48 -21.62
C GLY A 44 24.86 9.83 -22.68
N SER A 45 24.43 9.93 -23.95
CA SER A 45 25.31 10.31 -25.06
C SER A 45 25.71 11.78 -25.00
N ALA A 46 24.81 12.67 -24.56
CA ALA A 46 25.12 14.08 -24.33
C ALA A 46 26.06 14.28 -23.13
N LYS A 47 25.93 13.46 -22.08
CA LYS A 47 26.78 13.50 -20.87
C LYS A 47 28.22 13.06 -21.17
N TYR A 48 28.42 12.14 -22.12
CA TYR A 48 29.73 11.61 -22.49
C TYR A 48 29.97 11.69 -24.02
N PRO A 49 30.13 12.90 -24.58
CA PRO A 49 30.20 13.09 -26.04
C PRO A 49 31.41 12.42 -26.69
N ASP A 50 32.50 12.22 -25.95
CA ASP A 50 33.73 11.60 -26.43
C ASP A 50 33.71 10.06 -26.36
N ARG A 51 32.59 9.46 -25.92
CA ARG A 51 32.46 8.01 -25.75
C ARG A 51 31.16 7.53 -26.36
N LYS A 52 31.21 6.31 -26.93
CA LYS A 52 30.00 5.61 -27.30
C LYS A 52 29.39 4.96 -26.05
N VAL A 53 28.15 5.34 -25.75
CA VAL A 53 27.41 4.94 -24.56
C VAL A 53 26.25 4.04 -24.96
N THR A 54 25.99 3.00 -24.18
CA THR A 54 24.72 2.27 -24.15
C THR A 54 24.16 2.41 -22.74
N VAL A 55 22.86 2.65 -22.59
CA VAL A 55 22.25 2.72 -21.25
C VAL A 55 21.50 1.44 -20.90
N ILE A 56 21.53 1.05 -19.62
CA ILE A 56 20.73 -0.05 -19.08
C ILE A 56 19.91 0.44 -17.88
N GLN A 57 18.63 0.08 -17.83
CA GLN A 57 17.76 0.52 -16.75
C GLN A 57 18.01 -0.29 -15.47
N ASP A 58 18.00 0.36 -14.32
CA ASP A 58 18.03 -0.31 -13.01
C ASP A 58 16.90 -1.34 -12.91
N GLU A 59 17.20 -2.54 -12.42
CA GLU A 59 16.19 -3.59 -12.19
C GLU A 59 15.41 -3.38 -10.89
N ASP A 60 15.86 -2.47 -10.02
CA ASP A 60 15.16 -2.12 -8.79
C ASP A 60 13.81 -1.42 -9.05
N VAL A 61 12.94 -1.54 -8.04
CA VAL A 61 11.59 -0.97 -8.03
C VAL A 61 11.44 0.01 -6.86
N LEU A 62 10.62 1.04 -7.07
CA LEU A 62 10.24 1.98 -6.04
C LEU A 62 9.43 1.29 -4.95
N ASP A 63 9.68 1.71 -3.70
CA ASP A 63 8.90 1.31 -2.53
C ASP A 63 7.41 1.65 -2.71
N THR A 64 6.51 0.78 -2.26
CA THR A 64 5.05 1.01 -2.33
C THR A 64 4.64 2.29 -1.61
N TRP A 65 5.36 2.69 -0.55
CA TRP A 65 5.11 3.95 0.15
C TRP A 65 5.52 5.19 -0.64
N PHE A 66 6.35 5.04 -1.67
CA PHE A 66 6.67 6.12 -2.59
C PHE A 66 5.45 6.46 -3.45
N SER A 67 4.86 5.48 -4.14
CA SER A 67 3.73 5.72 -5.03
C SER A 67 2.45 6.09 -4.27
N SER A 68 2.18 5.43 -3.13
CA SER A 68 1.03 5.78 -2.28
C SER A 68 1.16 7.15 -1.62
N GLY A 69 2.37 7.68 -1.44
CA GLY A 69 2.59 9.05 -0.99
C GLY A 69 2.14 10.11 -2.01
N LEU A 70 2.01 9.76 -3.29
CA LEU A 70 1.54 10.65 -4.35
C LEU A 70 0.01 10.69 -4.47
N PHE A 71 -0.69 9.82 -3.74
CA PHE A 71 -2.13 9.56 -3.88
C PHE A 71 -3.03 10.81 -3.90
N PRO A 72 -2.82 11.84 -3.05
CA PRO A 72 -3.74 13.00 -2.98
C PRO A 72 -3.86 13.80 -4.27
N PHE A 73 -2.86 13.74 -5.14
CA PHE A 73 -2.82 14.52 -6.39
C PHE A 73 -2.66 13.65 -7.64
N SER A 74 -2.01 12.47 -7.53
CA SER A 74 -1.88 11.55 -8.68
C SER A 74 -3.23 11.01 -9.14
N THR A 75 -4.17 10.81 -8.22
CA THR A 75 -5.55 10.38 -8.53
C THR A 75 -6.36 11.44 -9.25
N LEU A 76 -5.94 12.71 -9.18
CA LEU A 76 -6.56 13.85 -9.84
C LEU A 76 -5.91 14.15 -11.21
N GLY A 77 -4.98 13.32 -11.67
CA GLY A 77 -4.32 13.46 -12.98
C GLY A 77 -3.00 14.22 -12.97
N TRP A 78 -2.43 14.51 -11.80
CA TRP A 78 -1.03 14.95 -11.69
C TRP A 78 -0.10 13.90 -12.35
N PRO A 79 0.95 14.31 -13.10
CA PRO A 79 1.57 15.64 -13.14
C PRO A 79 0.89 16.67 -14.05
N GLU A 80 -0.17 16.30 -14.76
CA GLU A 80 -0.86 17.23 -15.65
C GLU A 80 -1.74 18.21 -14.87
N GLN A 81 -1.92 19.41 -15.41
CA GLN A 81 -2.76 20.47 -14.83
C GLN A 81 -4.23 20.28 -15.20
N THR A 82 -4.83 19.21 -14.68
CA THR A 82 -6.22 18.85 -14.98
C THR A 82 -7.24 19.74 -14.25
N ALA A 83 -8.48 19.71 -14.72
CA ALA A 83 -9.58 20.41 -14.06
C ALA A 83 -9.85 19.85 -12.64
N ASP A 84 -9.74 18.53 -12.47
CA ASP A 84 -9.96 17.86 -11.19
C ASP A 84 -8.87 18.21 -10.17
N LEU A 85 -7.60 18.26 -10.60
CA LEU A 85 -6.49 18.68 -9.74
C LEU A 85 -6.73 20.10 -9.22
N LYS A 86 -7.15 21.01 -10.09
CA LYS A 86 -7.47 22.39 -9.72
C LYS A 86 -8.70 22.51 -8.81
N ALA A 87 -9.69 21.64 -8.99
CA ALA A 87 -10.95 21.73 -8.26
C ALA A 87 -10.90 21.07 -6.87
N PHE A 88 -10.12 20.00 -6.72
CA PHE A 88 -10.19 19.11 -5.56
C PHE A 88 -8.91 19.01 -4.73
N TYR A 89 -7.79 19.63 -5.17
CA TYR A 89 -6.57 19.74 -4.38
C TYR A 89 -6.39 21.17 -3.83
N PRO A 90 -6.01 21.34 -2.55
CA PRO A 90 -5.84 20.28 -1.53
C PRO A 90 -7.19 19.71 -1.04
N ASN A 91 -7.16 18.46 -0.60
CA ASN A 91 -8.36 17.76 -0.12
C ASN A 91 -8.80 18.31 1.26
N SER A 92 -10.07 18.14 1.63
CA SER A 92 -10.53 18.60 2.96
C SER A 92 -10.21 17.62 4.09
N LEU A 93 -10.30 16.31 3.83
CA LEU A 93 -10.17 15.30 4.88
C LEU A 93 -9.45 14.05 4.37
N LEU A 94 -8.49 13.57 5.18
CA LEU A 94 -7.96 12.21 5.08
C LEU A 94 -8.45 11.38 6.27
N GLU A 95 -9.20 10.32 6.01
CA GLU A 95 -9.57 9.31 7.00
C GLU A 95 -8.67 8.07 6.88
N THR A 96 -8.09 7.61 8.00
CA THR A 96 -7.28 6.38 8.02
C THR A 96 -7.12 5.83 9.44
N GLY A 97 -6.66 4.58 9.55
CA GLY A 97 -6.16 4.03 10.81
C GLY A 97 -4.84 4.70 11.23
N HIS A 98 -4.60 4.77 12.54
CA HIS A 98 -3.38 5.38 13.11
C HIS A 98 -2.11 4.56 12.86
N ASP A 99 -2.23 3.29 12.45
CA ASP A 99 -1.11 2.37 12.25
C ASP A 99 -0.26 2.69 11.01
N ILE A 100 -0.77 3.49 10.07
CA ILE A 100 -0.04 3.94 8.88
C ILE A 100 0.21 5.46 8.86
N LEU A 101 0.12 6.13 10.01
CA LEU A 101 0.36 7.58 10.14
C LEU A 101 1.73 7.99 9.58
N PHE A 102 2.81 7.32 9.99
CA PHE A 102 4.16 7.67 9.53
C PHE A 102 4.50 7.07 8.16
N PHE A 103 3.98 5.88 7.85
CA PHE A 103 4.27 5.22 6.58
C PHE A 103 3.55 5.87 5.40
N TRP A 104 2.36 6.41 5.61
CA TRP A 104 1.52 6.96 4.54
C TRP A 104 1.24 8.45 4.70
N VAL A 105 0.58 8.87 5.78
CA VAL A 105 0.13 10.26 5.97
C VAL A 105 1.31 11.23 5.93
N ALA A 106 2.37 10.96 6.69
CA ALA A 106 3.56 11.80 6.71
C ALA A 106 4.25 11.89 5.35
N ARG A 107 4.25 10.80 4.56
CA ARG A 107 4.81 10.80 3.21
C ARG A 107 3.97 11.61 2.24
N MET A 108 2.65 11.52 2.32
CA MET A 108 1.75 12.37 1.54
C MET A 108 1.99 13.85 1.83
N VAL A 109 2.13 14.22 3.11
CA VAL A 109 2.45 15.59 3.51
C VAL A 109 3.79 16.04 2.92
N MET A 110 4.85 15.24 3.11
CA MET A 110 6.18 15.54 2.57
C MET A 110 6.15 15.73 1.04
N MET A 111 5.47 14.84 0.32
CA MET A 111 5.39 14.88 -1.15
C MET A 111 4.52 16.03 -1.64
N GLY A 112 3.37 16.30 -1.01
CA GLY A 112 2.55 17.47 -1.31
C GLY A 112 3.34 18.76 -1.14
N MET A 113 4.02 18.94 0.00
CA MET A 113 4.84 20.12 0.24
C MET A 113 5.98 20.25 -0.78
N LYS A 114 6.59 19.14 -1.19
CA LYS A 114 7.72 19.16 -2.12
C LYS A 114 7.32 19.36 -3.58
N LEU A 115 6.24 18.73 -4.03
CA LEU A 115 5.85 18.66 -5.44
C LEU A 115 4.73 19.64 -5.79
N MET A 116 3.86 19.95 -4.83
CA MET A 116 2.72 20.86 -5.01
C MET A 116 2.89 22.19 -4.27
N GLY A 117 3.79 22.25 -3.29
CA GLY A 117 4.08 23.46 -2.51
C GLY A 117 3.15 23.71 -1.33
N GLU A 118 2.21 22.79 -1.06
CA GLU A 118 1.25 22.91 0.04
C GLU A 118 0.91 21.54 0.67
N VAL A 119 0.22 21.56 1.81
CA VAL A 119 -0.18 20.32 2.51
C VAL A 119 -1.38 19.71 1.77
N PRO A 120 -1.39 18.38 1.50
CA PRO A 120 -2.40 17.74 0.66
C PRO A 120 -3.81 17.67 1.25
N PHE A 121 -3.96 17.89 2.56
CA PHE A 121 -5.25 17.87 3.25
C PHE A 121 -5.27 18.83 4.44
N SER A 122 -6.42 19.45 4.73
CA SER A 122 -6.57 20.32 5.91
C SER A 122 -6.72 19.53 7.21
N ASP A 123 -7.44 18.41 7.17
CA ASP A 123 -7.75 17.61 8.35
C ASP A 123 -7.38 16.14 8.17
N VAL A 124 -6.93 15.51 9.27
CA VAL A 124 -6.66 14.06 9.34
C VAL A 124 -7.51 13.46 10.45
N PHE A 125 -8.43 12.57 10.07
CA PHE A 125 -9.24 11.79 11.00
C PHE A 125 -8.64 10.39 11.17
N LEU A 126 -8.16 10.11 12.39
CA LEU A 126 -7.61 8.80 12.75
C LEU A 126 -8.68 7.95 13.44
N HIS A 127 -9.28 7.03 12.71
CA HIS A 127 -10.34 6.18 13.22
C HIS A 127 -9.81 5.05 14.12
N ALA A 128 -10.72 4.44 14.87
CA ALA A 128 -10.42 3.29 15.72
C ALA A 128 -10.02 2.05 14.89
N MET A 129 -9.17 1.19 15.43
CA MET A 129 -8.74 -0.05 14.78
C MET A 129 -9.66 -1.20 15.18
N VAL A 130 -10.18 -1.93 14.19
CA VAL A 130 -10.95 -3.14 14.48
C VAL A 130 -9.99 -4.27 14.90
N ARG A 131 -10.33 -4.91 16.01
CA ARG A 131 -9.61 -6.02 16.63
C ARG A 131 -10.51 -7.23 16.71
N ASP A 132 -9.93 -8.40 16.93
CA ASP A 132 -10.72 -9.60 17.20
C ASP A 132 -11.41 -9.49 18.58
N ALA A 133 -12.32 -10.44 18.87
CA ALA A 133 -13.08 -10.47 20.13
C ALA A 133 -12.20 -10.50 21.40
N HIS A 134 -10.92 -10.88 21.27
CA HIS A 134 -9.95 -10.97 22.36
C HIS A 134 -9.01 -9.75 22.42
N GLY A 135 -9.25 -8.72 21.59
CA GLY A 135 -8.46 -7.49 21.54
C GLY A 135 -7.13 -7.60 20.79
N ARG A 136 -6.92 -8.65 19.99
CA ARG A 136 -5.71 -8.75 19.14
C ARG A 136 -5.94 -8.03 17.82
N LYS A 137 -4.88 -7.44 17.25
CA LYS A 137 -4.94 -6.89 15.89
C LYS A 137 -5.40 -7.99 14.93
N MET A 138 -6.41 -7.72 14.11
CA MET A 138 -6.77 -8.62 13.03
C MET A 138 -5.66 -8.62 11.97
N SER A 139 -5.14 -9.78 11.63
CA SER A 139 -4.16 -9.92 10.55
C SER A 139 -4.30 -11.28 9.85
N LYS A 140 -4.07 -11.27 8.53
CA LYS A 140 -4.11 -12.50 7.72
C LYS A 140 -3.15 -13.57 8.25
N SER A 141 -2.00 -13.16 8.79
CA SER A 141 -0.99 -14.06 9.37
C SER A 141 -1.44 -14.79 10.64
N LEU A 142 -2.41 -14.24 11.37
CA LEU A 142 -2.95 -14.85 12.60
C LEU A 142 -4.24 -15.65 12.35
N GLY A 143 -4.79 -15.58 11.14
CA GLY A 143 -6.05 -16.26 10.79
C GLY A 143 -7.27 -15.75 11.56
N ASN A 144 -7.16 -14.60 12.25
CA ASN A 144 -8.23 -14.00 13.04
C ASN A 144 -8.99 -12.89 12.29
N VAL A 145 -8.91 -12.89 10.96
CA VAL A 145 -9.64 -11.94 10.11
C VAL A 145 -11.06 -12.46 9.91
N ILE A 146 -12.02 -11.58 10.12
CA ILE A 146 -13.42 -11.82 9.74
C ILE A 146 -13.67 -11.08 8.44
N ASP A 147 -14.16 -11.79 7.42
CA ASP A 147 -14.57 -11.16 6.17
C ASP A 147 -15.87 -10.36 6.43
N PRO A 148 -15.95 -9.07 6.08
CA PRO A 148 -17.18 -8.31 6.25
C PRO A 148 -18.37 -8.93 5.49
N ILE A 149 -18.14 -9.65 4.39
CA ILE A 149 -19.21 -10.34 3.64
C ILE A 149 -19.81 -11.48 4.46
N ASP A 150 -18.99 -12.16 5.28
CA ASP A 150 -19.45 -13.24 6.16
C ASP A 150 -20.35 -12.74 7.27
N VAL A 151 -20.12 -11.52 7.75
CA VAL A 151 -21.02 -10.84 8.70
C VAL A 151 -22.32 -10.40 8.00
N ILE A 152 -22.21 -9.94 6.75
CA ILE A 152 -23.36 -9.45 5.99
C ILE A 152 -24.31 -10.60 5.61
N GLN A 153 -23.78 -11.72 5.11
CA GLN A 153 -24.54 -12.82 4.51
C GLN A 153 -24.67 -14.05 5.41
N GLY A 154 -23.92 -14.08 6.53
CA GLY A 154 -23.75 -15.26 7.34
C GLY A 154 -22.81 -16.28 6.67
N ILE A 155 -22.21 -17.14 7.48
CA ILE A 155 -21.33 -18.22 7.02
C ILE A 155 -21.32 -19.34 8.05
N THR A 156 -21.28 -20.60 7.59
CA THR A 156 -21.18 -21.73 8.52
C THR A 156 -19.75 -21.90 9.05
N LEU A 157 -19.61 -22.56 10.19
CA LEU A 157 -18.30 -22.90 10.75
C LEU A 157 -17.42 -23.71 9.77
N ASP A 158 -18.02 -24.64 9.04
CA ASP A 158 -17.28 -25.47 8.07
C ASP A 158 -16.71 -24.62 6.92
N GLN A 159 -17.50 -23.66 6.42
CA GLN A 159 -17.06 -22.73 5.38
C GLN A 159 -15.96 -21.78 5.89
N LEU A 160 -16.07 -21.29 7.13
CA LEU A 160 -15.02 -20.48 7.78
C LEU A 160 -13.69 -21.25 7.86
N GLN A 161 -13.73 -22.52 8.26
CA GLN A 161 -12.54 -23.36 8.36
C GLN A 161 -11.95 -23.70 7.00
N GLN A 162 -12.79 -23.92 5.98
CA GLN A 162 -12.34 -24.18 4.62
C GLN A 162 -11.57 -22.97 4.04
N ARG A 163 -11.99 -21.74 4.34
CA ARG A 163 -11.26 -20.53 3.90
C ARG A 163 -9.89 -20.41 4.53
N LEU A 164 -9.73 -20.80 5.80
CA LEU A 164 -8.41 -20.81 6.45
C LEU A 164 -7.44 -21.75 5.74
N GLU A 165 -7.92 -22.89 5.22
CA GLU A 165 -7.10 -23.85 4.48
C GLU A 165 -6.67 -23.36 3.09
N GLN A 166 -7.43 -22.43 2.49
CA GLN A 166 -7.08 -21.80 1.22
C GLN A 166 -6.06 -20.65 1.39
N GLY A 167 -5.86 -20.19 2.63
CA GLY A 167 -4.94 -19.11 2.95
C GLY A 167 -3.47 -19.56 2.96
N ASN A 168 -2.56 -18.59 2.85
CA ASN A 168 -1.12 -18.82 2.97
C ASN A 168 -0.66 -18.69 4.43
N LEU A 169 -1.25 -19.48 5.33
CA LEU A 169 -0.93 -19.49 6.75
C LEU A 169 -0.01 -20.68 7.09
N ASP A 170 0.80 -20.50 8.14
CA ASP A 170 1.52 -21.63 8.73
C ASP A 170 0.52 -22.67 9.25
N PRO A 171 0.72 -23.98 8.99
CA PRO A 171 -0.19 -25.03 9.44
C PRO A 171 -0.55 -24.98 10.94
N LYS A 172 0.36 -24.52 11.80
CA LYS A 172 0.10 -24.34 13.24
C LYS A 172 -0.88 -23.21 13.50
N GLU A 173 -0.75 -22.10 12.79
CA GLU A 173 -1.68 -20.97 12.92
C GLU A 173 -3.05 -21.32 12.31
N VAL A 174 -3.10 -22.14 11.25
CA VAL A 174 -4.38 -22.69 10.74
C VAL A 174 -5.12 -23.47 11.84
N GLN A 175 -4.44 -24.41 12.51
CA GLN A 175 -5.08 -25.21 13.55
C GLN A 175 -5.58 -24.35 14.71
N LYS A 176 -4.75 -23.42 15.18
CA LYS A 176 -5.10 -22.47 16.23
C LYS A 176 -6.26 -21.54 15.84
N ALA A 177 -6.31 -21.09 14.59
CA ALA A 177 -7.39 -20.28 14.07
C ALA A 177 -8.71 -21.09 13.99
N LYS A 178 -8.65 -22.36 13.56
CA LYS A 178 -9.83 -23.25 13.58
C LYS A 178 -10.37 -23.49 14.99
N ASP A 179 -9.48 -23.70 15.97
CA ASP A 179 -9.89 -23.87 17.37
C ASP A 179 -10.49 -22.58 17.94
N GLY A 180 -9.94 -21.43 17.55
CA GLY A 180 -10.51 -20.11 17.83
C GLY A 180 -11.92 -19.95 17.23
N GLN A 181 -12.09 -20.23 15.94
CA GLN A 181 -13.38 -20.17 15.25
C GLN A 181 -14.43 -21.09 15.89
N LYS A 182 -14.05 -22.31 16.31
CA LYS A 182 -14.96 -23.22 17.01
C LYS A 182 -15.47 -22.65 18.34
N ARG A 183 -14.61 -21.95 19.07
CA ARG A 183 -14.96 -21.35 20.36
C ARG A 183 -15.80 -20.10 20.19
N ASP A 184 -15.40 -19.25 19.25
CA ASP A 184 -15.98 -17.92 19.09
C ASP A 184 -17.25 -17.97 18.21
N PHE A 185 -17.31 -18.87 17.22
CA PHE A 185 -18.40 -19.04 16.26
C PHE A 185 -18.84 -20.52 16.13
N PRO A 186 -19.35 -21.17 17.20
CA PRO A 186 -19.66 -22.59 17.21
C PRO A 186 -20.73 -23.01 16.18
N GLN A 187 -21.58 -22.09 15.74
CA GLN A 187 -22.59 -22.30 14.69
C GLN A 187 -22.27 -21.54 13.40
N GLY A 188 -21.07 -20.95 13.29
CA GLY A 188 -20.75 -19.96 12.26
C GLY A 188 -21.13 -18.53 12.68
N ILE A 189 -21.01 -17.60 11.74
CA ILE A 189 -21.40 -16.20 11.92
C ILE A 189 -22.83 -16.03 11.41
N PRO A 190 -23.77 -15.49 12.21
CA PRO A 190 -25.13 -15.25 11.76
C PRO A 190 -25.18 -14.14 10.71
N GLU A 191 -26.18 -14.21 9.81
CA GLU A 191 -26.46 -13.13 8.88
C GLU A 191 -26.92 -11.88 9.63
N CYS A 192 -26.12 -10.81 9.60
CA CYS A 192 -26.44 -9.54 10.26
C CYS A 192 -26.95 -8.47 9.30
N GLY A 193 -26.56 -8.55 8.02
CA GLY A 193 -26.86 -7.53 7.02
C GLY A 193 -25.90 -6.33 7.02
N THR A 194 -25.91 -5.59 5.91
CA THR A 194 -24.99 -4.46 5.67
C THR A 194 -25.21 -3.30 6.64
N ASP A 195 -26.48 -2.95 6.90
CA ASP A 195 -26.81 -1.81 7.76
C ASP A 195 -26.42 -2.07 9.22
N ALA A 196 -26.61 -3.30 9.72
CA ALA A 196 -26.20 -3.67 11.07
C ALA A 196 -24.68 -3.55 11.24
N LEU A 197 -23.89 -4.06 10.28
CA LEU A 197 -22.44 -3.98 10.30
C LEU A 197 -21.96 -2.52 10.30
N ARG A 198 -22.50 -1.69 9.38
CA ARG A 198 -22.13 -0.27 9.28
C ARG A 198 -22.50 0.50 10.55
N PHE A 199 -23.73 0.32 11.03
CA PHE A 199 -24.21 0.98 12.23
C PHE A 199 -23.38 0.61 13.46
N ALA A 200 -23.08 -0.68 13.63
CA ALA A 200 -22.22 -1.15 14.71
C ALA A 200 -20.84 -0.48 14.66
N LEU A 201 -20.14 -0.57 13.52
CA LEU A 201 -18.80 0.03 13.39
C LEU A 201 -18.80 1.53 13.66
N CYS A 202 -19.77 2.28 13.13
CA CYS A 202 -19.91 3.72 13.39
C CYS A 202 -20.30 4.05 14.84
N ALA A 203 -21.08 3.21 15.52
CA ALA A 203 -21.45 3.43 16.91
C ALA A 203 -20.26 3.16 17.86
N TYR A 204 -19.48 2.12 17.57
CA TYR A 204 -18.36 1.71 18.41
C TYR A 204 -17.09 2.57 18.25
N THR A 205 -16.92 3.32 17.15
CA THR A 205 -15.80 4.28 17.02
C THR A 205 -15.79 5.35 18.10
N SER A 206 -16.94 5.64 18.72
CA SER A 206 -17.05 6.62 19.82
C SER A 206 -16.41 6.13 21.14
N GLN A 207 -16.17 4.83 21.29
CA GLN A 207 -15.82 4.21 22.57
C GLN A 207 -14.31 4.12 22.84
N GLY A 208 -13.46 4.41 21.87
CA GLY A 208 -12.01 4.39 22.07
C GLY A 208 -11.20 4.26 20.78
N ARG A 209 -9.91 3.93 20.94
CA ARG A 209 -8.97 3.75 19.82
C ARG A 209 -9.10 2.40 19.12
N ASP A 210 -9.79 1.44 19.73
CA ASP A 210 -9.94 0.08 19.24
C ASP A 210 -11.41 -0.34 19.34
N ILE A 211 -11.84 -1.17 18.39
CA ILE A 211 -13.16 -1.82 18.37
C ILE A 211 -12.93 -3.32 18.42
N ASN A 212 -13.25 -3.97 19.53
CA ASN A 212 -13.21 -5.43 19.62
C ASN A 212 -14.46 -5.98 18.95
N LEU A 213 -14.30 -6.57 17.77
CA LEU A 213 -15.41 -7.11 16.99
C LEU A 213 -15.87 -8.43 17.62
N ASN A 214 -17.12 -8.43 18.06
CA ASN A 214 -17.84 -9.62 18.52
C ASN A 214 -19.15 -9.69 17.75
N VAL A 215 -19.36 -10.79 17.03
CA VAL A 215 -20.46 -11.00 16.08
C VAL A 215 -21.28 -12.19 16.50
#